data_AF-A0A3M1X3G9-F1
#
_entry.id   AF-A0A3M1X3G9-F1
#
_cell.length_a   1.000
_cell.length_b   1.000
_cell.length_c   1.000
_cell.angle_alpha   90.00
_cell.angle_beta   90.00
_cell.angle_gamma   90.00
#
_symmetry.space_group_name_H-M   'P 1'
#
loop_
_entity.id
_entity.type
_entity.pdbx_description
1 polymer ?
#
loop_
_entity_poly.entity_id
_entity_poly.type
_entity_poly.pdbx_seq_one_letter_code
_entity_poly.pdbx_strand_id
1 'polypeptide(L)'
;MRRFIDALRDFAKGFAATSTSVLEAELKEMENAFTVILLGALAGFPAPPSFIGLSLLPSLEREIKVMLSRSGNLDDVFADWFSTLDFG
;
A
#
# COMPACT_ATOMS: atom_id res chain seq x y z
N MET A 1 33.90 -33.30 -2.21
CA MET A 1 33.30 -32.53 -3.33
C MET A 1 31.88 -32.04 -3.05
N ARG A 2 30.92 -32.86 -2.59
CA ARG A 2 29.52 -32.44 -2.32
C ARG A 2 29.36 -31.20 -1.43
N ARG A 3 30.07 -31.13 -0.29
CA ARG A 3 30.04 -29.98 0.63
C ARG A 3 30.42 -28.64 -0.02
N PHE A 4 31.29 -28.66 -1.04
CA PHE A 4 31.73 -27.45 -1.74
C PHE A 4 30.65 -26.92 -2.70
N ILE A 5 29.92 -27.83 -3.35
CA ILE A 5 28.79 -27.48 -4.22
C ILE A 5 27.62 -26.95 -3.40
N ASP A 6 27.34 -27.57 -2.24
CA ASP A 6 26.31 -27.07 -1.32
C ASP A 6 26.66 -25.67 -0.79
N ALA A 7 27.93 -25.43 -0.42
CA ALA A 7 28.39 -24.11 0.02
C ALA A 7 28.26 -23.04 -1.08
N LEU A 8 28.59 -23.37 -2.34
CA LEU A 8 28.39 -22.45 -3.47
C LEU A 8 26.92 -22.16 -3.75
N ARG A 9 26.04 -23.16 -3.62
CA ARG A 9 24.59 -22.98 -3.78
C ARG A 9 24.02 -22.08 -2.69
N ASP A 10 24.42 -22.30 -1.44
CA ASP A 10 23.90 -21.53 -0.31
C ASP A 10 24.42 -20.08 -0.36
N PHE A 11 25.65 -19.88 -0.81
CA PHE A 11 26.20 -18.55 -1.10
C PHE A 11 25.44 -17.83 -2.22
N ALA A 12 25.17 -18.50 -3.34
CA ALA A 12 24.40 -17.92 -4.45
C ALA A 12 22.96 -17.58 -4.04
N LYS A 13 22.32 -18.42 -3.22
CA LYS A 13 21.01 -18.13 -2.64
C LYS A 13 21.04 -16.93 -1.70
N GLY A 14 22.07 -16.80 -0.86
CA GLY A 14 22.25 -15.65 0.02
C GLY A 14 22.40 -14.34 -0.75
N PHE A 15 23.17 -14.35 -1.84
CA PHE A 15 23.31 -13.19 -2.73
C PHE A 15 21.99 -12.82 -3.42
N ALA A 16 21.29 -13.80 -3.99
CA ALA A 16 19.99 -13.56 -4.63
C ALA A 16 18.97 -13.02 -3.63
N ALA A 17 18.87 -13.61 -2.43
CA ALA A 17 17.97 -13.17 -1.38
C ALA A 17 18.28 -11.73 -0.92
N THR A 18 19.57 -11.38 -0.81
CA THR A 18 19.98 -10.02 -0.44
C THR A 18 19.57 -9.01 -1.52
N SER A 19 19.87 -9.28 -2.79
CA SER A 19 19.47 -8.40 -3.90
C SER A 19 17.96 -8.24 -4.01
N THR A 20 17.20 -9.33 -3.84
CA THR A 20 15.73 -9.26 -3.82
C THR A 20 15.23 -8.41 -2.65
N SER A 21 15.79 -8.58 -1.44
CA SER A 21 15.37 -7.80 -0.28
C SER A 21 15.59 -6.28 -0.43
N VAL A 22 16.64 -5.89 -1.16
CA VAL A 22 16.90 -4.47 -1.46
C VAL A 22 15.85 -3.92 -2.42
N LEU A 23 15.51 -4.67 -3.48
CA LEU A 23 14.47 -4.27 -4.43
C LEU A 23 13.09 -4.18 -3.77
N GLU A 24 12.77 -5.10 -2.86
CA GLU A 24 11.52 -5.06 -2.09
C GLU A 24 11.46 -3.81 -1.18
N ALA A 25 12.58 -3.41 -0.58
CA ALA A 25 12.65 -2.19 0.23
C ALA A 25 12.47 -0.93 -0.64
N GLU A 26 13.13 -0.86 -1.79
CA GLU A 26 12.99 0.26 -2.73
C GLU A 26 11.55 0.38 -3.27
N LEU A 27 10.93 -0.74 -3.64
CA LEU A 27 9.54 -0.78 -4.07
C LEU A 27 8.62 -0.21 -2.98
N LYS A 28 8.83 -0.62 -1.72
CA LYS A 28 8.05 -0.14 -0.59
C LYS A 28 8.23 1.37 -0.36
N GLU A 29 9.43 1.90 -0.53
CA GLU A 29 9.67 3.34 -0.46
C GLU A 29 8.93 4.09 -1.57
N MET A 30 8.92 3.55 -2.80
CA MET A 30 8.16 4.12 -3.90
C MET A 30 6.64 4.08 -3.66
N GLU A 31 6.10 2.99 -3.12
CA GLU A 31 4.68 2.86 -2.76
C GLU A 31 4.27 3.87 -1.68
N ASN A 32 5.13 4.11 -0.69
CA ASN A 32 4.91 5.13 0.32
C ASN A 32 4.89 6.54 -0.30
N ALA A 33 5.86 6.85 -1.17
CA ALA A 33 5.92 8.14 -1.86
C ALA A 33 4.68 8.36 -2.75
N PHE A 34 4.28 7.33 -3.50
CA PHE A 34 3.06 7.32 -4.31
C PHE A 34 1.81 7.62 -3.47
N THR A 35 1.69 7.00 -2.31
CA THR A 35 0.58 7.22 -1.37
C THR A 35 0.55 8.67 -0.86
N VAL A 36 1.69 9.22 -0.48
CA VAL A 36 1.79 10.62 -0.05
C VAL A 36 1.44 11.57 -1.20
N ILE A 37 1.85 11.25 -2.43
CA ILE A 37 1.54 12.07 -3.60
C ILE A 37 0.02 12.12 -3.86
N LEU A 38 -0.66 10.98 -3.76
CA LEU A 38 -2.07 10.90 -4.11
C LEU A 38 -3.01 11.26 -2.97
N LEU A 39 -2.68 10.84 -1.74
CA LEU A 39 -3.54 10.95 -0.57
C LEU A 39 -2.99 11.91 0.49
N GLY A 40 -1.77 12.42 0.36
CA GLY A 40 -1.16 13.32 1.35
C GLY A 40 -1.97 14.59 1.57
N ALA A 41 -2.59 15.13 0.51
CA ALA A 41 -3.49 16.28 0.62
C ALA A 41 -4.70 16.02 1.53
N LEU A 42 -5.22 14.78 1.58
CA LEU A 42 -6.31 14.39 2.48
C LEU A 42 -5.85 14.32 3.94
N ALA A 43 -4.55 14.10 4.18
CA ALA A 43 -3.93 14.10 5.50
C ALA A 43 -3.39 15.49 5.92
N GLY A 44 -3.65 16.54 5.13
CA GLY A 44 -3.22 17.91 5.43
C GLY A 44 -1.80 18.25 4.98
N PHE A 45 -1.13 17.38 4.22
CA PHE A 45 0.14 17.72 3.56
C PHE A 45 -0.08 18.63 2.36
N PRO A 46 0.90 19.49 2.00
CA PRO A 46 0.80 20.28 0.78
C PRO A 46 0.63 19.37 -0.43
N ALA A 47 -0.39 19.64 -1.25
CA ALA A 47 -0.66 18.84 -2.43
C ALA A 47 0.56 18.92 -3.38
N PRO A 48 1.12 17.77 -3.80
CA PRO A 48 2.13 17.78 -4.85
C PRO A 48 1.54 18.32 -6.16
N PRO A 49 2.39 18.61 -7.16
CA PRO A 49 1.92 19.12 -8.46
C PRO A 49 0.78 18.27 -9.02
N SER A 50 -0.40 18.88 -9.20
CA SER A 50 -1.67 18.18 -9.46
C SER A 50 -1.61 17.29 -10.71
N PHE A 51 -0.81 17.69 -11.71
CA PHE A 51 -0.60 16.92 -12.93
C PHE A 51 -0.01 15.53 -12.66
N ILE A 52 0.94 15.43 -11.73
CA ILE A 52 1.59 14.15 -11.38
C ILE A 52 0.56 13.23 -10.71
N GLY A 53 -0.18 13.76 -9.74
CA GLY A 53 -1.25 13.02 -9.07
C GLY A 53 -2.30 12.49 -10.06
N LEU A 54 -2.79 13.34 -10.98
CA LEU A 54 -3.78 12.94 -11.98
C LEU A 54 -3.27 11.82 -12.91
N SER A 55 -2.00 11.85 -13.29
CA SER A 55 -1.40 10.80 -14.13
C SER A 55 -1.28 9.45 -13.43
N LEU A 56 -1.15 9.47 -12.10
CA LEU A 56 -0.97 8.29 -11.24
C LEU A 56 -2.29 7.76 -10.66
N LEU A 57 -3.36 8.56 -10.66
CA LEU A 57 -4.69 8.17 -10.17
C LEU A 57 -5.24 6.85 -10.74
N PRO A 58 -5.08 6.52 -12.05
CA PRO A 58 -5.58 5.26 -12.59
C PRO A 58 -4.98 4.04 -11.89
N SER A 59 -3.76 4.14 -11.37
CA SER A 59 -3.10 3.07 -10.64
C SER A 59 -3.73 2.78 -9.26
N LEU A 60 -4.56 3.70 -8.74
CA LEU A 60 -5.33 3.52 -7.49
C LEU A 60 -6.76 3.00 -7.70
N GLU A 61 -7.16 2.65 -8.93
CA GLU A 61 -8.55 2.29 -9.24
C GLU A 61 -9.10 1.19 -8.32
N ARG A 62 -8.30 0.15 -8.06
CA ARG A 62 -8.71 -0.98 -7.23
C ARG A 62 -8.92 -0.54 -5.78
N GLU A 63 -8.00 0.23 -5.23
CA GLU A 63 -7.99 0.68 -3.85
C GLU A 63 -9.15 1.64 -3.62
N ILE A 64 -9.43 2.53 -4.57
CA ILE A 64 -10.60 3.42 -4.54
C ILE A 64 -11.90 2.61 -4.52
N LYS A 65 -12.02 1.56 -5.35
CA LYS A 65 -13.20 0.67 -5.32
C LYS A 65 -13.35 -0.04 -3.98
N VAL A 66 -12.25 -0.50 -3.39
CA VAL A 66 -12.26 -1.13 -2.06
C VAL A 66 -12.68 -0.11 -1.00
N MET A 67 -12.11 1.10 -1.01
CA MET A 67 -12.47 2.17 -0.07
C MET A 67 -13.94 2.54 -0.18
N LEU A 68 -14.47 2.66 -1.41
CA LEU A 68 -15.86 3.02 -1.65
C LEU A 68 -16.83 1.92 -1.21
N SER A 69 -16.50 0.65 -1.49
CA SER A 69 -17.31 -0.49 -1.03
C SER A 69 -17.33 -0.62 0.50
N ARG A 70 -16.20 -0.32 1.17
CA ARG A 70 -16.16 -0.23 2.64
C ARG A 70 -16.98 0.94 3.16
N SER A 71 -16.92 2.09 2.51
CA SER A 71 -17.71 3.27 2.89
C SER A 71 -19.21 3.04 2.78
N GLY A 72 -19.70 2.38 1.73
CA GLY A 72 -21.13 2.06 1.61
C GLY A 72 -21.62 1.15 2.73
N ASN A 73 -20.77 0.24 3.22
CA ASN A 73 -21.08 -0.58 4.38
C ASN A 73 -20.97 0.18 5.72
N LEU A 74 -20.32 1.35 5.75
CA LEU A 74 -20.29 2.18 6.95
C LEU A 74 -21.65 2.82 7.22
N ASP A 75 -22.45 3.11 6.20
CA ASP A 75 -23.80 3.65 6.38
C ASP A 75 -24.67 2.69 7.20
N ASP A 76 -24.60 1.38 6.92
CA ASP A 76 -25.29 0.34 7.70
C ASP A 76 -24.78 0.25 9.14
N VAL A 77 -23.45 0.32 9.33
CA VAL A 77 -22.85 0.29 10.68
C VAL A 77 -23.22 1.54 11.46
N PHE A 78 -23.18 2.73 10.86
CA PHE A 78 -23.61 3.96 11.52
C PHE A 78 -25.09 3.92 11.84
N ALA A 79 -25.95 3.38 10.96
CA ALA A 79 -27.37 3.21 11.25
C ALA A 79 -27.62 2.30 12.46
N ASP A 80 -26.89 1.19 12.59
CA ASP A 80 -26.97 0.29 13.75
C ASP A 80 -26.46 0.95 15.04
N TRP A 81 -25.37 1.71 14.96
CA TRP A 81 -24.85 2.49 16.08
C TRP A 81 -25.82 3.60 16.49
N PHE A 82 -26.40 4.34 15.53
CA PHE A 82 -27.43 5.35 15.81
C PHE A 82 -28.68 4.70 16.38
N SER A 83 -29.12 3.53 15.90
CA SER A 83 -30.23 2.76 16.49
C SER A 83 -29.93 2.27 17.90
N THR A 84 -28.66 2.03 18.25
CA THR A 84 -28.24 1.60 19.59
C THR A 84 -28.07 2.80 20.55
N LEU A 85 -27.67 3.95 20.01
CA LEU A 85 -27.53 5.21 20.74
C LEU A 85 -28.85 6.00 20.85
N ASP A 86 -29.85 5.65 20.04
CA ASP A 86 -31.22 6.11 20.16
C ASP A 86 -31.81 5.51 21.45
N PHE A 87 -31.61 6.21 22.56
CA PHE A 87 -32.27 5.95 23.83
C PHE A 87 -33.76 6.32 23.76
N GLY A 88 -34.51 5.78 22.79
CA GLY A 88 -35.96 5.99 22.62
C GLY A 88 -36.39 7.38 22.13
#